data_AF-A0A2K3KK07-F1
#
_entry.id   AF-A0A2K3KK07-F1
#
_cell.length_a   1.000
_cell.length_b   1.000
_cell.length_c   1.000
_cell.angle_alpha   90.00
_cell.angle_beta   90.00
_cell.angle_gamma   90.00
#
_symmetry.space_group_name_H-M   'P 1'
#
loop_
_entity.id
_entity.type
_entity.pdbx_description
1 polymer ?
#
loop_
_entity_poly.entity_id
_entity_poly.type
_entity_poly.pdbx_seq_one_letter_code
_entity_poly.pdbx_strand_id
1 'polypeptide(L)'
;PFPRRKKVKNLEREKEFKKFMKVLNKLELAIPLVEALEQMPSYAKFLKELLTKKRKPLDDEMVSMTEECSAIIQRKLPQKKKDPG
;
A
#
# COMPACT_ATOMS: atom_id res chain seq x y z
N PRO A 1 16.58 5.67 -21.11
CA PRO A 1 15.35 4.85 -21.29
C PRO A 1 14.38 5.06 -20.11
N PHE A 2 13.22 5.68 -20.36
CA PHE A 2 12.21 5.92 -19.33
C PHE A 2 11.46 4.63 -18.94
N PRO A 3 11.15 4.41 -17.65
CA PRO A 3 10.36 3.26 -17.23
C PRO A 3 8.92 3.40 -17.74
N ARG A 4 8.50 2.54 -18.67
CA ARG A 4 7.10 2.45 -19.09
C ARG A 4 6.25 2.05 -17.88
N ARG A 5 5.17 2.82 -17.62
CA ARG A 5 4.15 2.47 -16.62
C ARG A 5 3.62 1.06 -16.89
N LYS A 6 3.73 0.18 -15.89
CA LYS A 6 3.29 -1.22 -15.93
C LYS A 6 1.75 -1.29 -15.99
N LYS A 7 1.16 -1.30 -17.19
CA LYS A 7 -0.29 -1.44 -17.41
C LYS A 7 -0.89 -2.70 -16.74
N VAL A 8 -0.07 -3.75 -16.57
CA VAL A 8 -0.47 -5.03 -15.95
C VAL A 8 -0.92 -4.86 -14.49
N LYS A 9 -0.26 -3.99 -13.70
CA LYS A 9 -0.62 -3.74 -12.29
C LYS A 9 -2.02 -3.14 -12.12
N ASN A 10 -2.52 -2.41 -13.12
CA ASN A 10 -3.85 -1.81 -13.06
C ASN A 10 -4.95 -2.86 -13.29
N LEU A 11 -4.71 -3.84 -14.16
CA LEU A 11 -5.66 -4.92 -14.45
C LEU A 11 -5.86 -5.84 -13.25
N GLU A 12 -4.79 -6.16 -12.51
CA GLU A 12 -4.88 -6.96 -11.28
C GLU A 12 -5.67 -6.22 -10.20
N ARG A 13 -5.38 -4.93 -9.99
CA ARG A 13 -6.12 -4.07 -9.05
C ARG A 13 -7.61 -3.98 -9.41
N GLU A 14 -7.93 -3.87 -10.69
CA GLU A 14 -9.31 -3.79 -11.16
C GLU A 14 -10.06 -5.11 -10.93
N LYS A 15 -9.40 -6.26 -11.12
CA LYS A 15 -9.95 -7.58 -10.78
C LYS A 15 -10.19 -7.72 -9.27
N GLU A 16 -9.26 -7.28 -8.43
CA GLU A 16 -9.41 -7.29 -6.97
C GLU A 16 -10.56 -6.38 -6.53
N PHE A 17 -10.66 -5.18 -7.10
CA PHE A 17 -11.76 -4.25 -6.82
C PHE A 17 -13.12 -4.83 -7.22
N LYS A 18 -13.20 -5.49 -8.37
CA LYS A 18 -14.43 -6.18 -8.80
C LYS A 18 -14.82 -7.31 -7.85
N LYS A 19 -13.84 -8.04 -7.30
CA LYS A 19 -14.07 -9.08 -6.28
C LYS A 19 -14.58 -8.46 -4.97
N PHE A 20 -13.99 -7.35 -4.54
CA PHE A 20 -14.43 -6.61 -3.36
C PHE A 20 -15.88 -6.13 -3.48
N MET A 21 -16.26 -5.51 -4.61
CA MET A 21 -17.63 -5.06 -4.85
C MET A 21 -18.65 -6.21 -4.79
N LYS A 22 -18.31 -7.39 -5.29
CA LYS A 22 -19.19 -8.58 -5.17
C LYS A 22 -19.46 -8.97 -3.72
N VAL A 23 -18.45 -8.86 -2.85
CA VAL A 23 -18.60 -9.17 -1.42
C VAL A 23 -19.45 -8.11 -0.73
N LEU A 24 -19.24 -6.82 -1.03
CA LEU A 24 -20.04 -5.73 -0.48
C LEU A 24 -21.52 -5.87 -0.84
N ASN A 25 -21.84 -6.10 -2.12
CA ASN A 25 -23.23 -6.28 -2.56
C ASN A 25 -23.88 -7.49 -1.87
N LYS A 26 -23.13 -8.57 -1.64
CA LYS A 26 -23.64 -9.73 -0.91
C LYS A 26 -23.90 -9.40 0.56
N LEU A 27 -23.04 -8.58 1.17
CA LEU A 27 -23.22 -8.12 2.54
C LEU A 27 -24.52 -7.32 2.65
N GLU A 28 -24.72 -6.33 1.78
CA GLU A 28 -25.94 -5.50 1.71
C GLU A 28 -27.23 -6.32 1.59
N LEU A 29 -27.19 -7.44 0.85
CA LEU A 29 -28.33 -8.37 0.73
C LEU A 29 -28.55 -9.26 1.96
N ALA A 30 -27.52 -9.51 2.78
CA ALA A 30 -27.62 -10.35 3.97
C ALA A 30 -27.96 -9.53 5.23
N ILE A 31 -27.32 -8.38 5.40
CA ILE A 31 -27.53 -7.39 6.47
C ILE A 31 -27.12 -6.02 5.88
N PRO A 32 -27.91 -4.96 6.02
CA PRO A 32 -27.51 -3.62 5.59
C PRO A 32 -26.09 -3.29 6.10
N LEU A 33 -25.19 -2.88 5.19
CA LEU A 33 -23.79 -2.61 5.53
C LEU A 33 -23.66 -1.61 6.69
N VAL A 34 -24.56 -0.63 6.75
CA VAL A 34 -24.62 0.36 7.83
C VAL A 34 -24.86 -0.31 9.18
N GLU A 35 -25.81 -1.24 9.29
CA GLU A 35 -26.10 -1.98 10.51
C GLU A 35 -24.92 -2.85 10.94
N ALA A 36 -24.26 -3.52 9.98
CA ALA A 36 -23.07 -4.32 10.27
C ALA A 36 -21.91 -3.45 10.80
N LEU A 37 -21.76 -2.23 10.29
CA LEU A 37 -20.74 -1.28 10.74
C LEU A 37 -21.06 -0.67 12.11
N GLU A 38 -22.33 -0.47 12.44
CA GLU A 38 -22.77 -0.05 13.78
C GLU A 38 -22.41 -1.09 14.84
N GLN A 39 -22.54 -2.39 14.51
CA GLN A 39 -22.14 -3.48 15.40
C GLN A 39 -20.61 -3.69 15.45
N MET A 40 -19.84 -3.14 14.51
CA MET A 40 -18.38 -3.31 14.41
C MET A 40 -17.63 -1.97 14.33
N PRO A 41 -17.51 -1.22 15.46
CA PRO A 41 -16.92 0.12 15.47
C PRO A 41 -15.48 0.20 14.96
N SER A 42 -14.68 -0.85 15.18
CA SER A 42 -13.29 -0.94 14.70
C SER A 42 -13.21 -0.96 13.18
N TYR A 43 -14.13 -1.66 12.52
CA TYR A 43 -14.21 -1.75 11.07
C TYR A 43 -14.78 -0.46 10.46
N ALA A 44 -15.76 0.18 11.12
CA ALA A 44 -16.24 1.51 10.76
C ALA A 44 -15.12 2.55 10.78
N LYS A 45 -14.29 2.56 11.84
CA LYS A 45 -13.10 3.42 11.93
C LYS A 45 -12.09 3.14 10.83
N PHE A 46 -11.81 1.86 10.56
CA PHE A 46 -10.92 1.43 9.48
C PHE A 46 -11.38 1.91 8.10
N LEU A 47 -12.65 1.69 7.75
CA LEU A 47 -13.21 2.13 6.47
C LEU A 47 -13.19 3.65 6.37
N LYS A 48 -13.49 4.36 7.45
CA LYS A 48 -13.40 5.83 7.49
C LYS A 48 -11.98 6.31 7.21
N GLU A 49 -10.97 5.73 7.84
CA GLU A 49 -9.55 6.06 7.59
C GLU A 49 -9.12 5.73 6.15
N LEU A 50 -9.60 4.61 5.61
CA LEU A 50 -9.34 4.16 4.24
C LEU A 50 -9.93 5.13 3.21
N LEU A 51 -11.21 5.46 3.35
CA LEU A 51 -11.95 6.33 2.42
C LEU A 51 -11.50 7.79 2.50
N THR A 52 -11.12 8.25 3.70
CA THR A 52 -10.56 9.59 3.88
C THR A 52 -9.11 9.72 3.44
N LYS A 53 -8.51 8.66 2.86
CA LYS A 53 -7.09 8.60 2.44
C LYS A 53 -6.11 9.04 3.55
N LYS A 54 -6.51 8.96 4.82
CA LYS A 54 -5.66 9.28 5.98
C LYS A 54 -4.61 8.21 6.24
N ARG A 55 -4.80 7.02 5.68
CA ARG A 55 -3.71 6.05 5.52
C ARG A 55 -2.81 6.51 4.40
N LYS A 56 -1.71 7.17 4.77
CA LYS A 56 -0.51 7.15 3.94
C LYS A 56 -0.12 5.68 3.72
N PRO A 57 0.27 5.27 2.50
CA PRO A 57 0.91 3.96 2.34
C PRO A 57 2.07 3.89 3.34
N LEU A 58 2.33 2.72 3.92
CA LEU A 58 3.52 2.49 4.77
C LEU A 58 4.84 2.92 4.08
N ASP A 59 4.81 3.13 2.75
CA ASP A 59 5.91 3.70 1.95
C ASP A 59 6.40 5.09 2.39
N ASP A 60 5.65 5.83 3.22
CA ASP A 60 6.10 7.13 3.76
C ASP A 60 6.96 6.98 5.04
N GLU A 61 7.17 5.76 5.54
CA GLU A 61 8.07 5.52 6.66
C GLU A 61 9.52 5.57 6.16
N MET A 62 10.23 6.66 6.47
CA MET A 62 11.63 6.83 6.10
C MET A 62 12.50 5.85 6.90
N VAL A 63 12.72 4.66 6.35
CA VAL A 63 13.62 3.66 6.95
C VAL A 63 15.06 4.14 6.82
N SER A 64 15.80 4.21 7.93
CA SER A 64 17.23 4.52 7.90
C SER A 64 17.98 3.39 7.19
N MET A 65 18.58 3.70 6.04
CA MET A 65 19.36 2.74 5.27
C MET A 65 20.85 2.87 5.59
N THR A 66 21.58 1.74 5.57
CA THR A 66 23.04 1.77 5.60
C THR A 66 23.58 2.40 4.31
N GLU A 67 24.79 2.94 4.38
CA GLU A 67 25.45 3.58 3.23
C GLU A 67 25.52 2.63 2.02
N GLU A 68 25.80 1.35 2.27
CA GLU A 68 25.84 0.28 1.26
C GLU A 68 24.49 0.09 0.55
N CYS A 69 23.40 -0.04 1.31
CA CYS A 69 22.05 -0.19 0.76
C CYS A 69 21.63 1.06 -0.04
N SER A 70 21.99 2.25 0.45
CA SER A 70 21.73 3.50 -0.24
C SER A 70 22.50 3.60 -1.57
N ALA A 71 23.75 3.14 -1.57
CA ALA A 71 24.64 3.15 -2.74
C ALA A 71 24.10 2.23 -3.84
N ILE A 72 23.61 1.03 -3.47
CA ILE A 72 23.00 0.08 -4.40
C ILE A 72 21.75 0.68 -5.06
N ILE A 73 20.85 1.30 -4.27
CA ILE A 73 19.61 1.89 -4.78
C ILE A 73 19.90 3.12 -5.65
N GLN A 74 20.81 3.98 -5.20
CA GLN A 74 21.21 5.18 -5.95
C GLN A 74 22.15 4.85 -7.13
N ARG A 75 22.56 3.59 -7.30
CA ARG A 75 23.58 3.13 -8.26
C ARG A 75 24.87 3.95 -8.18
N LYS A 76 25.22 4.41 -6.99
CA LYS A 76 26.47 5.10 -6.71
C LYS A 76 27.46 4.08 -6.18
N LEU A 77 28.73 4.22 -6.52
CA LEU A 77 29.77 3.45 -5.85
C LEU A 77 29.93 3.99 -4.42
N PRO A 78 29.92 3.15 -3.38
CA PRO A 78 30.29 3.59 -2.04
C PRO A 78 31.76 4.03 -2.03
N GLN A 79 32.09 5.08 -1.29
CA GLN A 79 33.48 5.52 -1.17
C GLN A 79 34.30 4.45 -0.46
N LYS A 80 35.40 4.00 -1.08
CA LYS A 80 36.35 3.09 -0.44
C LYS A 80 36.92 3.77 0.80
N LYS A 81 36.73 3.16 1.97
CA LYS A 81 37.53 3.49 3.15
C LYS A 81 38.97 3.01 2.92
N LYS A 82 39.94 3.81 3.34
CA LYS A 82 41.35 3.40 3.30
C LYS A 82 41.54 2.23 4.26
N ASP A 83 42.23 1.19 3.80
CA ASP A 83 42.66 0.12 4.69
C ASP A 83 43.65 0.69 5.72
N PRO A 84 43.57 0.29 7.01
CA PRO A 84 44.50 0.76 8.05
C PRO A 84 45.94 0.21 7.93
N GLY A 85 46.36 -0.21 6.75
CA GLY A 85 47.65 -0.86 6.49
C GLY A 85 48.71 0.08 5.94
#